data_AF-A0A6I5NFX3-F1
#
_entry.id   AF-A0A6I5NFX3-F1
#
_cell.length_a   1.000
_cell.length_b   1.000
_cell.length_c   1.000
_cell.angle_alpha   90.00
_cell.angle_beta   90.00
_cell.angle_gamma   90.00
#
_symmetry.space_group_name_H-M   'P 1'
#
loop_
_entity.id
_entity.type
_entity.pdbx_description
1 polymer ?
#
loop_
_entity_poly.entity_id
_entity_poly.type
_entity_poly.pdbx_seq_one_letter_code
_entity_poly.pdbx_strand_id
1 'polypeptide(L)'
;MATTKPEITSAETYDLQPKQVVYQPKSTGTSTQTLIPYNMASAAQVALERFEQQYGDIDEYLAGRLGYGSVNELHQYFSAEQVDAAALAISNIERGAGFITGDQTGIGKGRICASIMRYAQQQGRVAIFVTKDKPLYADMMRDVADIGMRGFRPFITDSSTEIPLANGGALKTNSAASQKKEMTAMIQAGRVTAYSAVFTTYSQLQTVGQKEPLRRDFLRAIVPNAFLILDEAHQAGGSQSGWKKSGPPDRAEFVRELVDASAGVFYSSATYAKRPDVMDLYARRTDLRLGVSSMATLETILTCGGVPLQQIVASKFVASGQMLRRERSYEGITFQAKTVPVDREVADQFSAAMRAIKDFDRAKQKAIKALSKRLKAEAKALSEDGAIGEVGAKSTIP
;
A
#
# COMPACT_ATOMS: atom_id res chain seq x y z
N MET A 1 -36.35 45.21 43.72
CA MET A 1 -35.88 44.60 42.46
C MET A 1 -34.83 43.57 42.80
N ALA A 2 -35.23 42.30 42.88
CA ALA A 2 -34.33 41.18 43.11
C ALA A 2 -33.79 40.71 41.76
N THR A 3 -32.47 40.77 41.58
CA THR A 3 -31.78 40.27 40.39
C THR A 3 -31.54 38.78 40.55
N THR A 4 -32.40 37.98 39.93
CA THR A 4 -32.19 36.54 39.73
C THR A 4 -30.96 36.33 38.85
N LYS A 5 -29.93 35.66 39.39
CA LYS A 5 -28.85 35.07 38.59
C LYS A 5 -29.48 33.98 37.71
N PRO A 6 -29.16 33.89 36.41
CA PRO A 6 -29.53 32.74 35.62
C PRO A 6 -28.76 31.53 36.15
N GLU A 7 -29.49 30.51 36.61
CA GLU A 7 -28.95 29.17 36.82
C GLU A 7 -28.42 28.67 35.48
N ILE A 8 -27.12 28.38 35.45
CA ILE A 8 -26.52 27.62 34.36
C ILE A 8 -27.04 26.20 34.54
N THR A 9 -28.08 25.86 33.77
CA THR A 9 -28.56 24.50 33.65
C THR A 9 -27.39 23.59 33.28
N SER A 10 -27.26 22.52 34.04
CA SER A 10 -26.28 21.45 33.86
C SER A 10 -26.09 21.11 32.39
N ALA A 11 -24.83 21.13 31.94
CA ALA A 11 -24.43 20.67 30.62
C ALA A 11 -25.14 19.34 30.30
N GLU A 12 -26.00 19.37 29.29
CA GLU A 12 -26.57 18.17 28.68
C GLU A 12 -25.41 17.21 28.42
N THR A 13 -25.37 16.14 29.21
CA THR A 13 -24.40 15.07 29.02
C THR A 13 -24.92 14.29 27.82
N TYR A 14 -24.60 14.77 26.61
CA TYR A 14 -24.72 13.94 25.43
C TYR A 14 -23.92 12.68 25.72
N ASP A 15 -24.59 11.52 25.73
CA ASP A 15 -23.91 10.23 25.79
C ASP A 15 -22.99 10.17 24.56
N LEU A 16 -21.73 10.52 24.78
CA LEU A 16 -20.73 10.54 23.73
C LEU A 16 -20.55 9.09 23.31
N GLN A 17 -21.10 8.74 22.15
CA GLN A 17 -20.88 7.41 21.57
C GLN A 17 -19.38 7.11 21.60
N PRO A 18 -18.98 5.91 22.06
CA PRO A 18 -17.58 5.57 22.17
C PRO A 18 -16.94 5.65 20.78
N LYS A 19 -15.71 6.16 20.69
CA LYS A 19 -15.01 6.26 19.39
C LYS A 19 -14.64 4.87 18.86
N GLN A 20 -14.40 3.92 19.76
CA GLN A 20 -13.93 2.57 19.51
C GLN A 20 -14.64 1.61 20.47
N VAL A 21 -14.86 0.37 20.03
CA VAL A 21 -15.39 -0.73 20.84
C VAL A 21 -14.58 -2.00 20.61
N VAL A 22 -14.73 -2.99 21.47
CA VAL A 22 -14.06 -4.29 21.31
C VAL A 22 -14.50 -4.93 20.00
N TYR A 23 -13.54 -5.37 19.20
CA TYR A 23 -13.80 -6.20 18.03
C TYR A 23 -14.21 -7.60 18.49
N GLN A 24 -15.35 -8.08 18.03
CA GLN A 24 -15.82 -9.44 18.31
C GLN A 24 -15.45 -10.32 17.12
N PRO A 25 -14.39 -11.14 17.23
CA PRO A 25 -14.01 -12.03 16.15
C PRO A 25 -15.05 -13.14 15.97
N LYS A 26 -15.13 -13.66 14.75
CA LYS A 26 -15.97 -14.83 14.46
C LYS A 26 -15.20 -16.14 14.66
N SER A 27 -13.93 -16.13 14.29
CA SER A 27 -12.98 -17.20 14.62
C SER A 27 -12.94 -17.49 16.11
N THR A 28 -12.82 -18.78 16.45
CA THR A 28 -12.70 -19.29 17.81
C THR A 28 -11.25 -19.34 18.32
N GLY A 29 -10.29 -18.85 17.51
CA GLY A 29 -8.89 -18.79 17.88
C GLY A 29 -8.59 -17.84 19.05
N THR A 30 -7.30 -17.74 19.41
CA THR A 30 -6.90 -16.82 20.49
C THR A 30 -7.08 -15.37 20.03
N SER A 31 -7.94 -14.61 20.72
CA SER A 31 -8.14 -13.18 20.45
C SER A 31 -7.01 -12.33 21.04
N THR A 32 -6.65 -11.27 20.32
CA THR A 32 -5.71 -10.22 20.76
C THR A 32 -6.41 -8.99 21.34
N GLN A 33 -7.72 -9.08 21.59
CA GLN A 33 -8.56 -8.04 22.18
C GLN A 33 -8.43 -6.68 21.48
N THR A 34 -8.42 -6.72 20.15
CA THR A 34 -8.35 -5.48 19.35
C THR A 34 -9.65 -4.68 19.46
N LEU A 35 -9.54 -3.39 19.16
CA LEU A 35 -10.67 -2.48 19.05
C LEU A 35 -11.02 -2.24 17.59
N ILE A 36 -12.26 -1.86 17.33
CA ILE A 36 -12.77 -1.43 16.02
C ILE A 36 -13.46 -0.07 16.18
N PRO A 37 -13.36 0.86 15.21
CA PRO A 37 -14.15 2.10 15.23
C PRO A 37 -15.64 1.80 15.40
N TYR A 38 -16.31 2.53 16.28
CA TYR A 38 -17.71 2.24 16.64
C TYR A 38 -18.64 2.20 15.42
N ASN A 39 -18.45 3.12 14.47
CA ASN A 39 -19.21 3.19 13.23
C ASN A 39 -18.95 2.04 12.22
N MET A 40 -18.01 1.14 12.54
CA MET A 40 -17.69 -0.05 11.75
C MET A 40 -18.03 -1.36 12.46
N ALA A 41 -18.32 -1.33 13.77
CA ALA A 41 -18.52 -2.55 14.57
C ALA A 41 -19.68 -3.41 14.05
N SER A 42 -20.87 -2.82 13.90
CA SER A 42 -22.04 -3.53 13.35
C SER A 42 -21.82 -3.97 11.90
N ALA A 43 -21.16 -3.13 11.09
CA ALA A 43 -20.81 -3.46 9.71
C ALA A 43 -19.91 -4.70 9.63
N ALA A 44 -18.95 -4.84 10.54
CA ALA A 44 -18.06 -6.00 10.59
C ALA A 44 -18.82 -7.27 10.96
N GLN A 45 -19.71 -7.21 11.94
CA GLN A 45 -20.56 -8.36 12.31
C GLN A 45 -21.43 -8.81 11.14
N VAL A 46 -22.08 -7.87 10.46
CA VAL A 46 -22.88 -8.16 9.25
C VAL A 46 -22.05 -8.83 8.15
N ALA A 47 -20.78 -8.44 7.98
CA ALA A 47 -19.90 -9.06 7.00
C ALA A 47 -19.49 -10.49 7.39
N LEU A 48 -19.18 -10.73 8.66
CA LEU A 48 -18.80 -12.04 9.19
C LEU A 48 -19.99 -13.02 9.20
N GLU A 49 -21.18 -12.56 9.59
CA GLU A 49 -22.41 -13.35 9.53
C GLU A 49 -22.74 -13.77 8.09
N ARG A 50 -22.64 -12.82 7.14
CA ARG A 50 -22.86 -13.13 5.72
C ARG A 50 -21.80 -14.10 5.18
N PHE A 51 -20.55 -13.95 5.63
CA PHE A 51 -19.50 -14.88 5.29
C PHE A 51 -19.87 -16.31 5.73
N GLU A 52 -20.29 -16.51 6.99
CA GLU A 52 -20.66 -17.85 7.46
C GLU A 52 -21.88 -18.43 6.77
N GLN A 53 -22.88 -17.60 6.50
CA GLN A 53 -24.05 -18.03 5.73
C GLN A 53 -23.67 -18.54 4.34
N GLN A 54 -22.61 -17.98 3.75
CA GLN A 54 -22.18 -18.33 2.40
C GLN A 54 -21.15 -19.47 2.37
N TYR A 55 -20.23 -19.53 3.33
CA TYR A 55 -19.06 -20.41 3.29
C TYR A 55 -18.98 -21.40 4.45
N GLY A 56 -19.86 -21.31 5.45
CA GLY A 56 -19.79 -22.11 6.68
C GLY A 56 -18.79 -21.53 7.69
N ASP A 57 -18.30 -22.38 8.59
CA ASP A 57 -17.39 -22.00 9.66
C ASP A 57 -16.10 -21.34 9.11
N ILE A 58 -15.75 -20.18 9.67
CA ILE A 58 -14.65 -19.36 9.17
C ILE A 58 -13.27 -19.98 9.42
N ASP A 59 -13.13 -20.73 10.51
CA ASP A 59 -11.90 -21.42 10.87
C ASP A 59 -11.67 -22.62 9.94
N GLU A 60 -12.71 -23.44 9.71
CA GLU A 60 -12.67 -24.56 8.79
C GLU A 60 -12.40 -24.10 7.35
N TYR A 61 -13.09 -23.04 6.92
CA TYR A 61 -12.87 -22.43 5.61
C TYR A 61 -11.40 -22.06 5.42
N LEU A 62 -10.83 -21.31 6.37
CA LEU A 62 -9.47 -20.81 6.23
C LEU A 62 -8.45 -21.93 6.34
N ALA A 63 -8.64 -22.87 7.28
CA ALA A 63 -7.77 -24.03 7.45
C ALA A 63 -7.70 -24.85 6.15
N GLY A 64 -8.85 -25.11 5.53
CA GLY A 64 -8.93 -25.84 4.26
C GLY A 64 -8.26 -25.10 3.10
N ARG A 65 -8.51 -23.79 2.95
CA ARG A 65 -7.92 -22.98 1.86
C ARG A 65 -6.42 -22.79 1.99
N LEU A 66 -5.91 -22.72 3.21
CA LEU A 66 -4.47 -22.60 3.48
C LEU A 66 -3.77 -23.97 3.53
N GLY A 67 -4.54 -25.07 3.51
CA GLY A 67 -3.99 -26.43 3.57
C GLY A 67 -3.32 -26.73 4.90
N TYR A 68 -3.93 -26.30 6.02
CA TYR A 68 -3.58 -26.79 7.35
C TYR A 68 -4.34 -28.10 7.60
N GLY A 69 -3.75 -29.01 8.37
CA GLY A 69 -4.33 -30.31 8.68
C GLY A 69 -5.52 -30.24 9.64
N SER A 70 -5.69 -29.15 10.37
CA SER A 70 -6.84 -28.91 11.25
C SER A 70 -7.00 -27.43 11.61
N VAL A 71 -8.18 -27.08 12.14
CA VAL A 71 -8.44 -25.78 12.78
C VAL A 71 -7.47 -25.51 13.94
N ASN A 72 -7.16 -26.53 14.74
CA ASN A 72 -6.21 -26.40 15.83
C ASN A 72 -4.80 -26.03 15.35
N GLU A 73 -4.37 -26.52 14.19
CA GLU A 73 -3.10 -26.11 13.57
C GLU A 73 -3.16 -24.67 13.08
N LEU A 74 -4.26 -24.26 12.43
CA LEU A 74 -4.47 -22.87 12.00
C LEU A 74 -4.33 -21.90 13.19
N HIS A 75 -4.95 -22.20 14.33
CA HIS A 75 -4.95 -21.37 15.54
C HIS A 75 -3.58 -21.27 16.23
N GLN A 76 -2.62 -22.15 15.90
CA GLN A 76 -1.24 -21.99 16.36
C GLN A 76 -0.52 -20.84 15.66
N TYR A 77 -0.95 -20.48 14.45
CA TYR A 77 -0.30 -19.50 13.59
C TYR A 77 -1.00 -18.14 13.58
N PHE A 78 -2.33 -18.14 13.70
CA PHE A 78 -3.16 -16.93 13.57
C PHE A 78 -3.96 -16.64 14.82
N SER A 79 -4.07 -15.36 15.17
CA SER A 79 -5.08 -14.91 16.11
C SER A 79 -6.47 -14.95 15.47
N ALA A 80 -7.53 -14.93 16.29
CA ALA A 80 -8.90 -14.90 15.80
C ALA A 80 -9.14 -13.73 14.82
N GLU A 81 -8.59 -12.56 15.13
CA GLU A 81 -8.65 -11.40 14.24
C GLU A 81 -7.95 -11.64 12.90
N GLN A 82 -6.81 -12.32 12.90
CA GLN A 82 -6.09 -12.60 11.67
C GLN A 82 -6.82 -13.63 10.82
N VAL A 83 -7.47 -14.62 11.44
CA VAL A 83 -8.33 -15.59 10.74
C VAL A 83 -9.47 -14.88 10.02
N ASP A 84 -10.24 -14.06 10.73
CA ASP A 84 -11.37 -13.33 10.14
C ASP A 84 -10.94 -12.51 8.92
N ALA A 85 -9.83 -11.76 9.04
CA ALA A 85 -9.34 -10.92 7.96
C ALA A 85 -8.77 -11.72 6.79
N ALA A 86 -8.07 -12.82 7.04
CA ALA A 86 -7.55 -13.68 5.99
C ALA A 86 -8.68 -14.41 5.24
N ALA A 87 -9.71 -14.89 5.95
CA ALA A 87 -10.87 -15.54 5.35
C ALA A 87 -11.70 -14.57 4.50
N LEU A 88 -11.98 -13.36 4.98
CA LEU A 88 -12.63 -12.32 4.20
C LEU A 88 -11.78 -11.91 2.98
N ALA A 89 -10.46 -11.83 3.13
CA ALA A 89 -9.57 -11.51 2.02
C ALA A 89 -9.57 -12.59 0.93
N ILE A 90 -9.41 -13.85 1.33
CA ILE A 90 -9.38 -14.99 0.39
C ILE A 90 -10.74 -15.15 -0.29
N SER A 91 -11.85 -15.07 0.45
CA SER A 91 -13.18 -15.13 -0.18
C SER A 91 -13.38 -14.00 -1.18
N ASN A 92 -12.94 -12.76 -0.91
CA ASN A 92 -13.01 -11.69 -1.91
C ASN A 92 -12.17 -11.98 -3.16
N ILE A 93 -10.95 -12.51 -2.98
CA ILE A 93 -10.09 -12.92 -4.10
C ILE A 93 -10.77 -14.00 -4.95
N GLU A 94 -11.43 -14.98 -4.33
CA GLU A 94 -12.16 -16.05 -5.03
C GLU A 94 -13.31 -15.53 -5.91
N ARG A 95 -13.96 -14.42 -5.52
CA ARG A 95 -15.01 -13.73 -6.31
C ARG A 95 -14.46 -12.65 -7.26
N GLY A 96 -13.13 -12.53 -7.40
CA GLY A 96 -12.49 -11.54 -8.26
C GLY A 96 -12.58 -10.09 -7.74
N ALA A 97 -12.84 -9.93 -6.44
CA ALA A 97 -12.78 -8.67 -5.72
C ALA A 97 -11.46 -8.55 -4.93
N GLY A 98 -11.16 -7.34 -4.50
CA GLY A 98 -10.03 -7.01 -3.64
C GLY A 98 -10.45 -6.81 -2.20
N PHE A 99 -9.48 -6.89 -1.30
CA PHE A 99 -9.69 -6.69 0.13
C PHE A 99 -8.68 -5.71 0.71
N ILE A 100 -9.13 -4.83 1.60
CA ILE A 100 -8.33 -3.81 2.27
C ILE A 100 -8.18 -4.15 3.75
N THR A 101 -6.97 -4.49 4.21
CA THR A 101 -6.68 -4.47 5.64
C THR A 101 -6.23 -3.06 6.05
N GLY A 102 -7.15 -2.38 6.74
CA GLY A 102 -6.97 -1.06 7.34
C GLY A 102 -6.42 -1.11 8.77
N ASP A 103 -6.02 -2.29 9.25
CA ASP A 103 -5.55 -2.50 10.61
C ASP A 103 -4.35 -1.60 10.96
N GLN A 104 -4.33 -1.13 12.21
CA GLN A 104 -3.20 -0.39 12.76
C GLN A 104 -1.93 -1.25 12.77
N THR A 105 -0.77 -0.60 12.79
CA THR A 105 0.51 -1.27 13.00
C THR A 105 0.47 -2.11 14.28
N GLY A 106 1.05 -3.32 14.21
CA GLY A 106 1.12 -4.24 15.35
C GLY A 106 -0.05 -5.21 15.49
N ILE A 107 -1.10 -5.17 14.67
CA ILE A 107 -2.18 -6.19 14.67
C ILE A 107 -1.78 -7.46 13.91
N GLY A 108 -0.76 -7.38 13.05
CA GLY A 108 -0.21 -8.53 12.32
C GLY A 108 -0.66 -8.63 10.87
N LYS A 109 -0.79 -7.49 10.18
CA LYS A 109 -1.01 -7.44 8.71
C LYS A 109 -0.02 -8.31 7.92
N GLY A 110 1.22 -8.44 8.40
CA GLY A 110 2.23 -9.29 7.79
C GLY A 110 1.83 -10.75 7.68
N ARG A 111 1.26 -11.35 8.74
CA ARG A 111 0.71 -12.72 8.69
C ARG A 111 -0.48 -12.83 7.76
N ILE A 112 -1.32 -11.80 7.67
CA ILE A 112 -2.43 -11.77 6.71
C ILE A 112 -1.87 -11.75 5.27
N CYS A 113 -0.87 -10.91 4.96
CA CYS A 113 -0.17 -10.94 3.67
C CYS A 113 0.42 -12.33 3.37
N ALA A 114 1.10 -12.94 4.34
CA ALA A 114 1.65 -14.28 4.22
C ALA A 114 0.57 -15.34 3.95
N SER A 115 -0.63 -15.20 4.55
CA SER A 115 -1.77 -16.09 4.26
C SER A 115 -2.21 -16.02 2.79
N ILE A 116 -2.17 -14.84 2.16
CA ILE A 116 -2.45 -14.69 0.73
C ILE A 116 -1.36 -15.34 -0.12
N MET A 117 -0.09 -15.26 0.29
CA MET A 117 1.00 -15.97 -0.38
C MET A 117 0.85 -17.49 -0.27
N ARG A 118 0.49 -17.99 0.92
CA ARG A 118 0.20 -19.41 1.15
C ARG A 118 -0.95 -19.87 0.27
N TYR A 119 -2.04 -19.11 0.25
CA TYR A 119 -3.19 -19.39 -0.58
C TYR A 119 -2.83 -19.41 -2.07
N ALA A 120 -2.04 -18.45 -2.57
CA ALA A 120 -1.54 -18.47 -3.94
C ALA A 120 -0.83 -19.80 -4.25
N GLN A 121 0.04 -20.26 -3.35
CA GLN A 121 0.77 -21.51 -3.49
C GLN A 121 -0.18 -22.73 -3.54
N GLN A 122 -1.21 -22.77 -2.68
CA GLN A 122 -2.24 -23.81 -2.69
C GLN A 122 -3.05 -23.83 -3.99
N GLN A 123 -3.21 -22.67 -4.62
CA GLN A 123 -3.90 -22.54 -5.92
C GLN A 123 -2.96 -22.76 -7.13
N GLY A 124 -1.70 -23.17 -6.92
CA GLY A 124 -0.71 -23.31 -8.00
C GLY A 124 -0.36 -21.99 -8.69
N ARG A 125 -0.60 -20.86 -8.01
CA ARG A 125 -0.32 -19.49 -8.45
C ARG A 125 0.87 -18.93 -7.70
N VAL A 126 1.29 -17.73 -8.08
CA VAL A 126 2.31 -16.95 -7.37
C VAL A 126 1.73 -15.68 -6.80
N ALA A 127 2.30 -15.22 -5.69
CA ALA A 127 2.03 -13.90 -5.15
C ALA A 127 3.09 -12.89 -5.61
N ILE A 128 2.66 -11.69 -5.96
CA ILE A 128 3.54 -10.53 -6.19
C ILE A 128 3.41 -9.62 -4.98
N PHE A 129 4.47 -9.53 -4.19
CA PHE A 129 4.55 -8.66 -3.02
C PHE A 129 5.25 -7.36 -3.38
N VAL A 130 4.52 -6.26 -3.30
CA VAL A 130 5.05 -4.91 -3.49
C VAL A 130 5.04 -4.19 -2.15
N THR A 131 6.20 -3.69 -1.73
CA THR A 131 6.33 -2.96 -0.46
C THR A 131 7.17 -1.68 -0.63
N LYS A 132 7.34 -0.92 0.45
CA LYS A 132 8.01 0.37 0.46
C LYS A 132 9.53 0.25 0.28
N ASP A 133 10.18 -0.65 1.02
CA ASP A 133 11.63 -0.77 1.06
C ASP A 133 12.10 -2.22 1.26
N LYS A 134 13.41 -2.44 1.10
CA LYS A 134 14.01 -3.78 1.08
C LYS A 134 14.00 -4.50 2.43
N PRO A 135 14.23 -3.83 3.59
CA PRO A 135 14.13 -4.46 4.90
C PRO A 135 12.78 -5.17 5.13
N LEU A 136 11.68 -4.63 4.58
CA LEU A 136 10.36 -5.26 4.67
C LEU A 136 10.27 -6.62 3.97
N TYR A 137 11.22 -6.99 3.10
CA TYR A 137 11.34 -8.37 2.61
C TYR A 137 11.74 -9.34 3.72
N ALA A 138 12.63 -8.93 4.63
CA ALA A 138 13.04 -9.76 5.75
C ALA A 138 11.89 -9.93 6.76
N ASP A 139 11.15 -8.85 7.03
CA ASP A 139 9.94 -8.92 7.85
C ASP A 139 8.91 -9.88 7.24
N MET A 140 8.67 -9.79 5.93
CA MET A 140 7.75 -10.70 5.25
C MET A 140 8.23 -12.16 5.28
N MET A 141 9.53 -12.41 5.14
CA MET A 141 10.09 -13.76 5.30
C MET A 141 9.90 -14.32 6.71
N ARG A 142 9.99 -13.47 7.75
CA ARG A 142 9.63 -13.87 9.13
C ARG A 142 8.15 -14.25 9.19
N ASP A 143 7.26 -13.40 8.68
CA ASP A 143 5.81 -13.65 8.76
C ASP A 143 5.38 -14.91 7.98
N VAL A 144 6.04 -15.19 6.84
CA VAL A 144 5.89 -16.44 6.07
C VAL A 144 6.35 -17.66 6.88
N ALA A 145 7.50 -17.56 7.55
CA ALA A 145 8.00 -18.64 8.42
C ALA A 145 7.10 -18.85 9.65
N ASP A 146 6.60 -17.77 10.24
CA ASP A 146 5.69 -17.77 11.40
C ASP A 146 4.38 -18.51 11.11
N ILE A 147 3.93 -18.57 9.85
CA ILE A 147 2.73 -19.32 9.43
C ILE A 147 3.08 -20.71 8.84
N GLY A 148 4.26 -21.23 9.15
CA GLY A 148 4.67 -22.59 8.81
C GLY A 148 5.04 -22.82 7.34
N MET A 149 5.24 -21.79 6.52
CA MET A 149 5.67 -21.95 5.12
C MET A 149 7.18 -22.17 5.00
N ARG A 150 7.63 -23.37 5.39
CA ARG A 150 9.05 -23.76 5.28
C ARG A 150 9.47 -23.90 3.80
N GLY A 151 10.69 -23.49 3.48
CA GLY A 151 11.24 -23.57 2.12
C GLY A 151 10.68 -22.54 1.13
N PHE A 152 9.91 -21.55 1.61
CA PHE A 152 9.46 -20.45 0.77
C PHE A 152 10.65 -19.66 0.22
N ARG A 153 10.68 -19.48 -1.11
CA ARG A 153 11.78 -18.80 -1.78
C ARG A 153 11.23 -17.74 -2.74
N PRO A 154 11.30 -16.44 -2.39
CA PRO A 154 10.86 -15.38 -3.29
C PRO A 154 11.93 -15.09 -4.36
N PHE A 155 11.47 -14.76 -5.56
CA PHE A 155 12.27 -14.06 -6.55
C PHE A 155 12.27 -12.57 -6.22
N ILE A 156 13.41 -12.03 -5.80
CA ILE A 156 13.56 -10.61 -5.50
C ILE A 156 14.06 -9.92 -6.76
N THR A 157 13.34 -8.90 -7.20
CA THR A 157 13.65 -8.22 -8.46
C THR A 157 14.83 -7.24 -8.37
N ASP A 158 15.40 -7.04 -7.18
CA ASP A 158 16.69 -6.37 -6.98
C ASP A 158 17.84 -7.16 -7.63
N SER A 159 18.92 -6.47 -7.95
CA SER A 159 20.19 -7.07 -8.35
C SER A 159 21.28 -6.75 -7.35
N SER A 160 22.25 -7.67 -7.20
CA SER A 160 23.45 -7.48 -6.37
C SER A 160 23.15 -6.97 -4.95
N THR A 161 22.10 -7.51 -4.32
CA THR A 161 21.64 -7.10 -2.99
C THR A 161 21.66 -8.31 -2.07
N GLU A 162 22.08 -8.08 -0.83
CA GLU A 162 21.98 -9.04 0.27
C GLU A 162 21.14 -8.42 1.38
N ILE A 163 20.12 -9.16 1.84
CA ILE A 163 19.20 -8.70 2.88
C ILE A 163 19.26 -9.72 4.02
N PRO A 164 19.79 -9.35 5.19
CA PRO A 164 19.90 -10.28 6.31
C PRO A 164 18.52 -10.69 6.81
N LEU A 165 18.40 -11.94 7.23
CA LEU A 165 17.21 -12.53 7.82
C LEU A 165 17.41 -12.77 9.32
N ALA A 166 16.32 -12.75 10.08
CA ALA A 166 16.35 -12.96 11.53
C ALA A 166 16.91 -14.33 11.95
N ASN A 167 16.86 -15.32 11.07
CA ASN A 167 17.40 -16.67 11.30
C ASN A 167 18.92 -16.78 11.04
N GLY A 168 19.62 -15.66 10.84
CA GLY A 168 21.05 -15.63 10.51
C GLY A 168 21.37 -15.90 9.04
N GLY A 169 20.36 -16.24 8.22
CA GLY A 169 20.50 -16.33 6.77
C GLY A 169 20.42 -14.96 6.08
N ALA A 170 20.38 -14.97 4.76
CA ALA A 170 20.14 -13.77 3.98
C ALA A 170 19.43 -14.07 2.65
N LEU A 171 18.58 -13.15 2.20
CA LEU A 171 18.10 -13.15 0.83
C LEU A 171 19.18 -12.53 -0.06
N LYS A 172 19.72 -13.32 -0.98
CA LYS A 172 20.77 -12.88 -1.90
C LYS A 172 20.21 -12.82 -3.31
N THR A 173 20.47 -11.72 -4.00
CA THR A 173 20.16 -11.58 -5.42
C THR A 173 21.43 -11.66 -6.26
N ASN A 174 21.30 -12.31 -7.41
CA ASN A 174 22.40 -12.45 -8.36
C ASN A 174 22.75 -11.10 -9.02
N SER A 175 23.81 -11.11 -9.83
CA SER A 175 24.21 -9.97 -10.64
C SER A 175 23.08 -9.49 -11.57
N ALA A 176 23.14 -8.21 -11.98
CA ALA A 176 22.15 -7.63 -12.88
C ALA A 176 21.99 -8.42 -14.20
N ALA A 177 23.08 -8.98 -14.74
CA ALA A 177 23.05 -9.79 -15.95
C ALA A 177 22.29 -11.12 -15.73
N SER A 178 22.53 -11.79 -14.60
CA SER A 178 21.81 -13.02 -14.26
C SER A 178 20.32 -12.76 -14.00
N GLN A 179 20.02 -11.70 -13.25
CA GLN A 179 18.65 -11.25 -13.00
C GLN A 179 17.89 -10.95 -14.29
N LYS A 180 18.55 -10.27 -15.23
CA LYS A 180 17.99 -10.00 -16.57
C LYS A 180 17.66 -11.30 -17.30
N LYS A 181 18.60 -12.25 -17.34
CA LYS A 181 18.42 -13.56 -18.00
C LYS A 181 17.24 -14.32 -17.42
N GLU A 182 17.13 -14.35 -16.09
CA GLU A 182 16.07 -15.07 -15.38
C GLU A 182 14.69 -14.44 -15.59
N MET A 183 14.58 -13.11 -15.51
CA MET A 183 13.33 -12.39 -15.85
C MET A 183 12.93 -12.64 -17.30
N THR A 184 13.86 -12.60 -18.26
CA THR A 184 13.57 -12.89 -19.67
C THR A 184 13.05 -14.31 -19.86
N ALA A 185 13.63 -15.30 -19.19
CA ALA A 185 13.15 -16.68 -19.24
C ALA A 185 11.74 -16.82 -18.66
N MET A 186 11.44 -16.16 -17.53
CA MET A 186 10.11 -16.17 -16.93
C MET A 186 9.06 -15.42 -17.79
N ILE A 187 9.45 -14.34 -18.47
CA ILE A 187 8.61 -13.65 -19.46
C ILE A 187 8.23 -14.61 -20.60
N GLN A 188 9.23 -15.30 -21.18
CA GLN A 188 9.00 -16.25 -22.27
C GLN A 188 8.13 -17.43 -21.83
N ALA A 189 8.29 -17.88 -20.58
CA ALA A 189 7.48 -18.95 -20.02
C ALA A 189 6.05 -18.50 -19.62
N GLY A 190 5.79 -17.18 -19.54
CA GLY A 190 4.52 -16.63 -19.05
C GLY A 190 4.23 -16.94 -17.57
N ARG A 191 5.24 -17.37 -16.80
CA ARG A 191 5.09 -17.79 -15.41
C ARG A 191 6.40 -17.71 -14.65
N VAL A 192 6.28 -17.58 -13.34
CA VAL A 192 7.43 -17.71 -12.42
C VAL A 192 7.82 -19.18 -12.31
N THR A 193 9.11 -19.48 -12.36
CA THR A 193 9.66 -20.84 -12.26
C THR A 193 10.58 -20.91 -11.05
N ALA A 194 10.53 -22.00 -10.27
CA ALA A 194 11.40 -22.25 -9.11
C ALA A 194 11.30 -21.28 -7.91
N TYR A 195 10.35 -20.34 -7.92
CA TYR A 195 10.10 -19.40 -6.82
C TYR A 195 8.65 -19.44 -6.35
N SER A 196 8.45 -19.21 -5.06
CA SER A 196 7.13 -19.22 -4.40
C SER A 196 6.38 -17.89 -4.57
N ALA A 197 7.11 -16.79 -4.77
CA ALA A 197 6.56 -15.45 -4.91
C ALA A 197 7.55 -14.52 -5.64
N VAL A 198 7.10 -13.31 -5.96
CA VAL A 198 7.93 -12.23 -6.51
C VAL A 198 7.90 -11.04 -5.56
N PHE A 199 9.07 -10.56 -5.13
CA PHE A 199 9.20 -9.41 -4.23
C PHE A 199 9.80 -8.23 -4.99
N THR A 200 9.16 -7.06 -4.87
CA THR A 200 9.60 -5.81 -5.49
C THR A 200 9.24 -4.60 -4.62
N THR A 201 9.92 -3.48 -4.82
CA THR A 201 9.57 -2.22 -4.13
C THR A 201 8.83 -1.28 -5.06
N TYR A 202 8.05 -0.37 -4.49
CA TYR A 202 7.44 0.71 -5.26
C TYR A 202 8.46 1.55 -6.05
N SER A 203 9.66 1.78 -5.52
CA SER A 203 10.70 2.54 -6.23
C SER A 203 11.20 1.83 -7.48
N GLN A 204 11.24 0.50 -7.50
CA GLN A 204 11.63 -0.31 -8.66
C GLN A 204 10.61 -0.34 -9.79
N LEU A 205 9.38 0.10 -9.51
CA LEU A 205 8.29 0.21 -10.48
C LEU A 205 8.30 1.55 -11.22
N GLN A 206 9.28 2.43 -10.97
CA GLN A 206 9.40 3.70 -11.69
C GLN A 206 9.98 3.53 -13.10
N THR A 207 9.58 4.42 -14.01
CA THR A 207 10.25 4.60 -15.30
C THR A 207 11.66 5.15 -15.11
N VAL A 208 12.63 4.63 -15.85
CA VAL A 208 14.03 5.07 -15.76
C VAL A 208 14.42 5.70 -17.10
N GLY A 209 14.81 6.98 -17.09
CA GLY A 209 15.25 7.67 -18.31
C GLY A 209 14.20 7.69 -19.43
N GLN A 210 12.93 7.92 -19.10
CA GLN A 210 11.79 7.89 -20.05
C GLN A 210 11.62 6.54 -20.76
N LYS A 211 12.09 5.45 -20.16
CA LYS A 211 11.87 4.08 -20.64
C LYS A 211 11.34 3.22 -19.52
N GLU A 212 10.53 2.24 -19.89
CA GLU A 212 10.08 1.21 -18.97
C GLU A 212 11.19 0.18 -18.76
N PRO A 213 11.54 -0.15 -17.51
CA PRO A 213 12.54 -1.19 -17.26
C PRO A 213 11.96 -2.58 -17.53
N LEU A 214 12.82 -3.56 -17.88
CA LEU A 214 12.44 -4.96 -18.11
C LEU A 214 11.57 -5.56 -16.99
N ARG A 215 11.78 -5.11 -15.75
CA ARG A 215 10.97 -5.54 -14.59
C ARG A 215 9.47 -5.29 -14.81
N ARG A 216 9.09 -4.22 -15.50
CA ARG A 216 7.67 -3.95 -15.79
C ARG A 216 7.11 -4.96 -16.78
N ASP A 217 7.86 -5.30 -17.82
CA ASP A 217 7.46 -6.34 -18.78
C ASP A 217 7.37 -7.72 -18.10
N PHE A 218 8.31 -8.00 -17.19
CA PHE A 218 8.26 -9.19 -16.35
C PHE A 218 6.98 -9.24 -15.51
N LEU A 219 6.66 -8.16 -14.77
CA LEU A 219 5.46 -8.11 -13.95
C LEU A 219 4.18 -8.20 -14.79
N ARG A 220 4.12 -7.54 -15.95
CA ARG A 220 2.99 -7.67 -16.90
C ARG A 220 2.79 -9.10 -17.37
N ALA A 221 3.86 -9.82 -17.66
CA ALA A 221 3.78 -11.19 -18.16
C ALA A 221 3.20 -12.15 -17.12
N ILE A 222 3.46 -11.94 -15.83
CA ILE A 222 3.07 -12.88 -14.77
C ILE A 222 1.80 -12.45 -14.01
N VAL A 223 1.47 -11.16 -13.96
CA VAL A 223 0.38 -10.64 -13.14
C VAL A 223 -1.00 -11.23 -13.45
N PRO A 224 -1.37 -11.58 -14.71
CA PRO A 224 -2.69 -12.15 -15.02
C PRO A 224 -3.02 -13.43 -14.26
N ASN A 225 -1.98 -14.19 -13.86
CA ASN A 225 -2.13 -15.42 -13.10
C ASN A 225 -1.74 -15.29 -11.63
N ALA A 226 -1.35 -14.09 -11.17
CA ALA A 226 -0.81 -13.86 -9.83
C ALA A 226 -1.78 -13.11 -8.91
N PHE A 227 -1.63 -13.33 -7.61
CA PHE A 227 -2.24 -12.48 -6.59
C PHE A 227 -1.31 -11.33 -6.24
N LEU A 228 -1.82 -10.10 -6.34
CA LEU A 228 -1.06 -8.89 -6.07
C LEU A 228 -1.29 -8.45 -4.62
N ILE A 229 -0.20 -8.36 -3.86
CA ILE A 229 -0.19 -7.90 -2.47
C ILE A 229 0.50 -6.54 -2.46
N LEU A 230 -0.27 -5.48 -2.21
CA LEU A 230 0.23 -4.12 -2.08
C LEU A 230 0.36 -3.77 -0.60
N ASP A 231 1.57 -3.91 -0.08
CA ASP A 231 1.91 -3.50 1.28
C ASP A 231 2.29 -2.04 1.36
N GLU A 232 1.83 -1.35 2.40
CA GLU A 232 1.81 0.10 2.47
C GLU A 232 1.18 0.74 1.22
N ALA A 233 0.04 0.21 0.79
CA ALA A 233 -0.62 0.53 -0.49
C ALA A 233 -0.84 2.04 -0.74
N HIS A 234 -0.93 2.84 0.32
CA HIS A 234 -1.02 4.30 0.21
C HIS A 234 0.21 4.93 -0.50
N GLN A 235 1.36 4.25 -0.51
CA GLN A 235 2.57 4.65 -1.22
C GLN A 235 2.42 4.55 -2.74
N ALA A 236 1.51 3.72 -3.25
CA ALA A 236 1.28 3.54 -4.68
C ALA A 236 0.59 4.74 -5.35
N GLY A 237 -0.05 5.62 -4.58
CA GLY A 237 -0.94 6.66 -5.10
C GLY A 237 -0.31 7.70 -6.03
N GLY A 238 1.02 7.89 -5.99
CA GLY A 238 1.64 9.02 -6.68
C GLY A 238 1.17 10.37 -6.14
N SER A 239 1.76 11.45 -6.62
CA SER A 239 1.25 12.80 -6.41
C SER A 239 0.73 13.30 -7.75
N GLN A 240 -0.57 13.62 -7.86
CA GLN A 240 -1.00 14.46 -8.97
C GLN A 240 -0.38 15.84 -8.79
N SER A 241 0.67 16.12 -9.56
CA SER A 241 1.23 17.46 -9.65
C SER A 241 1.44 17.80 -11.13
N GLY A 242 0.41 18.43 -11.71
CA GLY A 242 0.49 19.21 -12.95
C GLY A 242 0.27 18.46 -14.26
N TRP A 243 0.14 19.25 -15.33
CA TRP A 243 0.03 18.81 -16.73
C TRP A 243 1.00 17.65 -17.03
N LYS A 244 0.44 16.46 -17.32
CA LYS A 244 1.21 15.29 -17.72
C LYS A 244 1.95 15.60 -19.01
N LYS A 245 3.29 15.50 -18.95
CA LYS A 245 4.09 15.39 -20.17
C LYS A 245 3.79 14.03 -20.79
N SER A 246 3.61 13.99 -22.12
CA SER A 246 3.57 12.72 -22.86
C SER A 246 4.83 11.92 -22.58
N GLY A 247 4.69 10.66 -22.18
CA GLY A 247 5.77 9.79 -21.73
C GLY A 247 5.25 8.43 -21.27
N PRO A 248 6.13 7.46 -20.97
CA PRO A 248 5.73 6.16 -20.44
C PRO A 248 4.98 6.30 -19.10
N PRO A 249 4.11 5.33 -18.76
CA PRO A 249 3.26 5.43 -17.58
C PRO A 249 4.10 5.57 -16.32
N ASP A 250 3.73 6.48 -15.42
CA ASP A 250 4.43 6.63 -14.16
C ASP A 250 4.24 5.40 -13.24
N ARG A 251 4.87 5.42 -12.06
CA ARG A 251 4.71 4.32 -11.09
C ARG A 251 3.26 4.08 -10.69
N ALA A 252 2.51 5.16 -10.50
CA ALA A 252 1.15 5.11 -9.98
C ALA A 252 0.19 4.56 -11.05
N GLU A 253 0.39 4.91 -12.31
CA GLU A 253 -0.30 4.31 -13.46
C GLU A 253 0.04 2.84 -13.61
N PHE A 254 1.32 2.48 -13.52
CA PHE A 254 1.75 1.09 -13.66
C PHE A 254 1.21 0.21 -12.54
N VAL A 255 1.14 0.68 -11.29
CA VAL A 255 0.51 -0.10 -10.22
C VAL A 255 -0.99 -0.32 -10.48
N ARG A 256 -1.69 0.67 -11.04
CA ARG A 256 -3.11 0.52 -11.42
C ARG A 256 -3.28 -0.50 -12.56
N GLU A 257 -2.39 -0.48 -13.54
CA GLU A 257 -2.32 -1.50 -14.60
C GLU A 257 -2.19 -2.91 -14.00
N LEU A 258 -1.26 -3.11 -13.04
CA LEU A 258 -1.10 -4.40 -12.36
C LEU A 258 -2.35 -4.81 -11.56
N VAL A 259 -2.99 -3.86 -10.88
CA VAL A 259 -4.24 -4.10 -10.12
C VAL A 259 -5.34 -4.60 -11.04
N ASP A 260 -5.54 -3.93 -12.18
CA ASP A 260 -6.58 -4.25 -13.15
C ASP A 260 -6.32 -5.61 -13.82
N ALA A 261 -5.05 -5.93 -14.10
CA ALA A 261 -4.66 -7.17 -14.78
C ALA A 261 -4.54 -8.39 -13.86
N SER A 262 -4.42 -8.21 -12.53
CA SER A 262 -4.17 -9.31 -11.58
C SER A 262 -5.28 -10.38 -11.52
N ALA A 263 -4.97 -11.56 -10.99
CA ALA A 263 -5.99 -12.56 -10.66
C ALA A 263 -6.76 -12.22 -9.36
N GLY A 264 -6.13 -11.48 -8.44
CA GLY A 264 -6.72 -11.01 -7.19
C GLY A 264 -5.82 -9.98 -6.53
N VAL A 265 -6.39 -9.10 -5.68
CA VAL A 265 -5.62 -8.02 -5.04
C VAL A 265 -5.90 -7.94 -3.54
N PHE A 266 -4.84 -7.84 -2.76
CA PHE A 266 -4.87 -7.54 -1.34
C PHE A 266 -4.13 -6.24 -1.07
N TYR A 267 -4.78 -5.32 -0.35
CA TYR A 267 -4.22 -4.04 0.02
C TYR A 267 -3.96 -3.99 1.53
N SER A 268 -2.69 -3.85 1.93
CA SER A 268 -2.30 -3.58 3.31
C SER A 268 -2.00 -2.09 3.48
N SER A 269 -2.87 -1.36 4.19
CA SER A 269 -2.67 0.07 4.41
C SER A 269 -3.53 0.60 5.55
N ALA A 270 -2.88 0.96 6.67
CA ALA A 270 -3.55 1.58 7.82
C ALA A 270 -4.14 2.97 7.52
N THR A 271 -3.78 3.57 6.37
CA THR A 271 -4.10 4.95 6.00
C THR A 271 -4.82 5.07 4.65
N TYR A 272 -5.53 4.02 4.23
CA TYR A 272 -6.13 3.93 2.90
C TYR A 272 -7.05 5.12 2.52
N ALA A 273 -7.89 5.61 3.45
CA ALA A 273 -8.91 6.64 3.17
C ALA A 273 -8.45 8.08 3.37
N LYS A 274 -7.18 8.36 3.66
CA LYS A 274 -6.74 9.72 4.03
C LYS A 274 -6.74 10.71 2.87
N ARG A 275 -6.67 10.23 1.62
CA ARG A 275 -6.58 11.10 0.45
C ARG A 275 -7.46 10.59 -0.69
N PRO A 276 -8.37 11.43 -1.23
CA PRO A 276 -9.21 11.07 -2.38
C PRO A 276 -8.43 10.62 -3.63
N ASP A 277 -7.25 11.19 -3.86
CA ASP A 277 -6.39 10.91 -5.04
C ASP A 277 -5.85 9.48 -5.10
N VAL A 278 -5.86 8.75 -3.98
CA VAL A 278 -5.46 7.33 -3.92
C VAL A 278 -6.67 6.40 -3.94
N MET A 279 -7.89 6.93 -3.78
CA MET A 279 -9.07 6.05 -3.64
C MET A 279 -9.36 5.26 -4.90
N ASP A 280 -9.02 5.78 -6.08
CA ASP A 280 -9.22 5.06 -7.34
C ASP A 280 -8.39 3.77 -7.41
N LEU A 281 -7.24 3.70 -6.72
CA LEU A 281 -6.44 2.48 -6.61
C LEU A 281 -7.23 1.36 -5.92
N TYR A 282 -7.92 1.68 -4.83
CA TYR A 282 -8.69 0.71 -4.04
C TYR A 282 -10.04 0.42 -4.70
N ALA A 283 -10.66 1.42 -5.31
CA ALA A 283 -11.97 1.31 -5.93
C ALA A 283 -11.98 0.29 -7.09
N ARG A 284 -10.91 0.21 -7.89
CA ARG A 284 -10.79 -0.68 -9.06
C ARG A 284 -11.17 -2.14 -8.81
N ARG A 285 -10.90 -2.65 -7.61
CA ARG A 285 -11.16 -4.05 -7.24
C ARG A 285 -12.19 -4.20 -6.13
N THR A 286 -12.81 -3.13 -5.67
CA THR A 286 -13.86 -3.20 -4.66
C THR A 286 -15.21 -2.81 -5.26
N ASP A 287 -16.30 -3.01 -4.51
CA ASP A 287 -17.66 -2.72 -4.97
C ASP A 287 -17.88 -1.22 -5.20
N LEU A 288 -16.98 -0.36 -4.70
CA LEU A 288 -17.02 1.08 -4.95
C LEU A 288 -16.96 1.42 -6.44
N ARG A 289 -16.31 0.59 -7.29
CA ARG A 289 -16.35 0.78 -8.76
C ARG A 289 -17.74 0.68 -9.35
N LEU A 290 -18.66 -0.04 -8.70
CA LEU A 290 -20.04 -0.20 -9.15
C LEU A 290 -20.91 0.99 -8.70
N GLY A 291 -20.47 1.73 -7.68
CA GLY A 291 -21.17 2.89 -7.13
C GLY A 291 -20.81 4.22 -7.78
N VAL A 292 -19.88 4.25 -8.75
CA VAL A 292 -19.46 5.48 -9.43
C VAL A 292 -19.46 5.31 -10.95
N SER A 293 -19.80 6.38 -11.67
CA SER A 293 -19.80 6.40 -13.14
C SER A 293 -18.40 6.31 -13.74
N SER A 294 -17.39 6.84 -13.04
CA SER A 294 -15.98 6.71 -13.42
C SER A 294 -15.06 6.89 -12.23
N MET A 295 -13.83 6.36 -12.33
CA MET A 295 -12.79 6.59 -11.33
C MET A 295 -12.37 8.06 -11.22
N ALA A 296 -12.46 8.83 -12.30
CA ALA A 296 -12.16 10.27 -12.27
C ALA A 296 -13.20 11.04 -11.45
N THR A 297 -14.47 10.65 -11.52
CA THR A 297 -15.56 11.28 -10.75
C THR A 297 -15.47 10.95 -9.27
N LEU A 298 -14.93 9.77 -8.90
CA LEU A 298 -14.81 9.34 -7.51
C LEU A 298 -13.99 10.32 -6.66
N GLU A 299 -12.86 10.82 -7.18
CA GLU A 299 -12.02 11.79 -6.47
C GLU A 299 -12.80 13.07 -6.17
N THR A 300 -13.53 13.59 -7.15
CA THR A 300 -14.39 14.78 -6.98
C THR A 300 -15.49 14.53 -5.96
N ILE A 301 -16.19 13.40 -6.04
CA ILE A 301 -17.27 13.03 -5.11
C ILE A 301 -16.74 12.99 -3.66
N LEU A 302 -15.62 12.32 -3.42
CA LEU A 302 -15.03 12.20 -2.08
C LEU A 302 -14.45 13.51 -1.57
N THR A 303 -13.99 14.38 -2.47
CA THR A 303 -13.51 15.72 -2.11
C THR A 303 -14.68 16.62 -1.70
N CYS A 304 -15.75 16.65 -2.49
CA CYS A 304 -16.96 17.43 -2.18
C CYS A 304 -17.69 16.90 -0.94
N GLY A 305 -17.78 15.58 -0.78
CA GLY A 305 -18.44 14.95 0.37
C GLY A 305 -17.63 14.98 1.67
N GLY A 306 -16.32 15.26 1.58
CA GLY A 306 -15.43 15.41 2.72
C GLY A 306 -15.37 14.19 3.64
N VAL A 307 -15.01 14.43 4.91
CA VAL A 307 -14.86 13.39 5.94
C VAL A 307 -16.15 12.58 6.16
N PRO A 308 -17.36 13.17 6.21
CA PRO A 308 -18.58 12.39 6.41
C PRO A 308 -18.80 11.31 5.33
N LEU A 309 -18.64 11.67 4.06
CA LEU A 309 -18.79 10.69 2.97
C LEU A 309 -17.70 9.63 3.01
N GLN A 310 -16.45 10.01 3.30
CA GLN A 310 -15.35 9.06 3.46
C GLN A 310 -15.61 8.05 4.60
N GLN A 311 -16.21 8.48 5.71
CA GLN A 311 -16.61 7.59 6.81
C GLN A 311 -17.72 6.63 6.41
N ILE A 312 -18.71 7.09 5.63
CA ILE A 312 -19.78 6.24 5.10
C ILE A 312 -19.18 5.19 4.15
N VAL A 313 -18.34 5.60 3.20
CA VAL A 313 -17.67 4.69 2.25
C VAL A 313 -16.84 3.65 2.99
N ALA A 314 -16.12 4.06 4.03
CA ALA A 314 -15.36 3.16 4.90
C ALA A 314 -16.25 2.10 5.57
N SER A 315 -17.35 2.53 6.19
CA SER A 315 -18.30 1.62 6.84
C SER A 315 -18.96 0.68 5.82
N LYS A 316 -19.23 1.13 4.59
CA LYS A 316 -19.77 0.29 3.52
C LYS A 316 -18.77 -0.74 2.99
N PHE A 317 -17.47 -0.43 2.93
CA PHE A 317 -16.45 -1.44 2.63
C PHE A 317 -16.37 -2.52 3.70
N VAL A 318 -16.51 -2.13 4.97
CA VAL A 318 -16.57 -3.11 6.06
C VAL A 318 -17.82 -3.97 5.93
N ALA A 319 -18.98 -3.36 5.70
CA ALA A 319 -20.25 -4.08 5.54
C ALA A 319 -20.30 -4.99 4.31
N SER A 320 -19.55 -4.68 3.25
CA SER A 320 -19.41 -5.58 2.08
C SER A 320 -18.39 -6.70 2.29
N GLY A 321 -17.69 -6.70 3.44
CA GLY A 321 -16.61 -7.64 3.73
C GLY A 321 -15.34 -7.36 2.91
N GLN A 322 -15.22 -6.21 2.23
CA GLN A 322 -14.06 -5.83 1.43
C GLN A 322 -13.01 -5.07 2.22
N MET A 323 -13.25 -4.84 3.51
CA MET A 323 -12.31 -4.19 4.41
C MET A 323 -12.50 -4.65 5.84
N LEU A 324 -11.41 -4.71 6.60
CA LEU A 324 -11.43 -4.65 8.06
C LEU A 324 -10.45 -3.60 8.56
N ARG A 325 -10.80 -2.91 9.63
CA ARG A 325 -9.94 -1.94 10.32
C ARG A 325 -10.06 -2.12 11.81
N ARG A 326 -8.97 -2.55 12.42
CA ARG A 326 -8.84 -2.69 13.86
C ARG A 326 -7.67 -1.89 14.39
N GLU A 327 -7.70 -1.64 15.69
CA GLU A 327 -6.76 -0.79 16.42
C GLU A 327 -6.37 -1.52 17.72
N ARG A 328 -5.16 -1.26 18.24
CA ARG A 328 -4.77 -1.83 19.54
C ARG A 328 -5.41 -1.02 20.67
N SER A 329 -5.77 -1.69 21.76
CA SER A 329 -6.11 -0.98 22.99
C SER A 329 -4.86 -0.30 23.56
N TYR A 330 -5.03 0.93 24.03
CA TYR A 330 -4.03 1.67 24.82
C TYR A 330 -4.34 1.61 26.33
N GLU A 331 -5.30 0.79 26.74
CA GLU A 331 -5.61 0.58 28.15
C GLU A 331 -4.36 0.09 28.89
N GLY A 332 -4.06 0.72 30.03
CA GLY A 332 -2.84 0.46 30.80
C GLY A 332 -1.57 1.15 30.29
N ILE A 333 -1.60 1.87 29.15
CA ILE A 333 -0.45 2.65 28.64
C ILE A 333 -0.57 4.10 29.10
N THR A 334 0.37 4.55 29.93
CA THR A 334 0.46 5.97 30.32
C THR A 334 1.32 6.75 29.32
N PHE A 335 0.69 7.65 28.55
CA PHE A 335 1.41 8.61 27.73
C PHE A 335 1.78 9.84 28.55
N GLN A 336 3.04 9.93 28.99
CA GLN A 336 3.60 11.18 29.50
C GLN A 336 4.20 11.95 28.33
N ALA A 337 3.39 12.81 27.70
CA ALA A 337 3.91 13.78 26.76
C ALA A 337 4.85 14.74 27.52
N LYS A 338 6.16 14.52 27.42
CA LYS A 338 7.14 15.48 27.93
C LYS A 338 7.13 16.68 27.01
N THR A 339 6.53 17.77 27.48
CA THR A 339 6.64 19.06 26.83
C THR A 339 8.09 19.52 26.94
N VAL A 340 8.87 19.31 25.89
CA VAL A 340 10.21 19.87 25.82
C VAL A 340 10.03 21.35 25.50
N PRO A 341 10.53 22.29 26.33
CA PRO A 341 10.48 23.71 26.00
C PRO A 341 11.24 23.91 24.69
N VAL A 342 10.53 24.38 23.68
CA VAL A 342 11.13 24.73 22.39
C VAL A 342 11.79 26.09 22.58
N ASP A 343 13.11 26.16 22.40
CA ASP A 343 13.81 27.42 22.28
C ASP A 343 13.30 28.14 21.02
N ARG A 344 12.48 29.17 21.23
CA ARG A 344 11.84 29.91 20.15
C ARG A 344 12.87 30.66 19.32
N GLU A 345 13.98 31.11 19.90
CA GLU A 345 15.04 31.78 19.15
C GLU A 345 15.73 30.81 18.19
N VAL A 346 16.04 29.59 18.65
CA VAL A 346 16.60 28.54 17.79
C VAL A 346 15.61 28.14 16.69
N ALA A 347 14.33 28.00 17.02
CA ALA A 347 13.28 27.68 16.04
C ALA A 347 13.11 28.79 14.99
N ASP A 348 13.19 30.05 15.40
CA ASP A 348 13.10 31.21 14.51
C ASP A 348 14.36 31.34 13.63
N GLN A 349 15.55 31.13 14.19
CA GLN A 349 16.81 31.10 13.43
C GLN A 349 16.81 29.96 12.41
N PHE A 350 16.38 28.76 12.80
CA PHE A 350 16.24 27.63 11.90
C PHE A 350 15.20 27.92 10.80
N SER A 351 14.06 28.51 11.15
CA SER A 351 13.03 28.92 10.21
C SER A 351 13.52 29.99 9.23
N ALA A 352 14.33 30.94 9.71
CA ALA A 352 14.96 31.97 8.87
C ALA A 352 15.99 31.36 7.91
N ALA A 353 16.83 30.42 8.39
CA ALA A 353 17.77 29.70 7.55
C ALA A 353 17.06 28.87 6.47
N MET A 354 16.01 28.14 6.83
CA MET A 354 15.19 27.38 5.88
C MET A 354 14.49 28.29 4.86
N ARG A 355 14.03 29.48 5.29
CA ARG A 355 13.46 30.49 4.40
C ARG A 355 14.50 31.02 3.42
N ALA A 356 15.71 31.33 3.90
CA ALA A 356 16.82 31.77 3.06
C ALA A 356 17.24 30.70 2.03
N ILE A 357 17.33 29.43 2.43
CA ILE A 357 17.59 28.30 1.51
C ILE A 357 16.50 28.20 0.45
N LYS A 358 15.23 28.31 0.84
CA LYS A 358 14.09 28.27 -0.09
C LYS A 358 14.11 29.44 -1.07
N ASP A 359 14.42 30.65 -0.61
CA ASP A 359 14.48 31.84 -1.44
C ASP A 359 15.68 31.78 -2.39
N PHE A 360 16.83 31.27 -1.93
CA PHE A 360 17.97 30.95 -2.78
C PHE A 360 17.62 29.91 -3.85
N ASP A 361 16.95 28.81 -3.50
CA ASP A 361 16.56 27.80 -4.49
C ASP A 361 15.59 28.37 -5.53
N ARG A 362 14.64 29.22 -5.12
CA ARG A 362 13.76 29.95 -6.05
C ARG A 362 14.53 30.87 -6.98
N ALA A 363 15.50 31.63 -6.46
CA ALA A 363 16.35 32.51 -7.26
C ALA A 363 17.21 31.71 -8.25
N LYS A 364 17.83 30.62 -7.78
CA LYS A 364 18.58 29.67 -8.61
C LYS A 364 17.72 29.08 -9.73
N GLN A 365 16.51 28.61 -9.41
CA GLN A 365 15.58 28.06 -10.42
C GLN A 365 15.19 29.11 -11.48
N LYS A 366 14.94 30.36 -11.08
CA LYS A 366 14.71 31.47 -12.02
C LYS A 366 15.94 31.72 -12.91
N ALA A 367 17.13 31.78 -12.30
CA ALA A 367 18.39 32.00 -13.02
C ALA A 367 18.70 30.87 -14.02
N ILE A 368 18.55 29.61 -13.61
CA ILE A 368 18.72 28.44 -14.49
C ILE A 368 17.72 28.47 -15.64
N LYS A 369 16.46 28.81 -15.40
CA LYS A 369 15.45 28.96 -16.47
C LYS A 369 15.83 30.07 -17.45
N ALA A 370 16.30 31.21 -16.96
CA ALA A 370 16.74 32.32 -17.80
C ALA A 370 17.98 31.95 -18.63
N LEU A 371 18.98 31.30 -18.01
CA LEU A 371 20.18 30.82 -18.67
C LEU A 371 19.84 29.76 -19.73
N SER A 372 18.98 28.79 -19.40
CA SER A 372 18.52 27.77 -20.35
C SER A 372 17.77 28.41 -21.54
N LYS A 373 17.00 29.47 -21.31
CA LYS A 373 16.31 30.21 -22.38
C LYS A 373 17.30 30.95 -23.28
N ARG A 374 18.35 31.58 -22.71
CA ARG A 374 19.44 32.23 -23.48
C ARG A 374 20.25 31.22 -24.28
N LEU A 375 20.72 30.15 -23.65
CA LEU A 375 21.45 29.07 -24.32
C LEU A 375 20.64 28.43 -25.45
N LYS A 376 19.33 28.24 -25.28
CA LYS A 376 18.45 27.77 -26.36
C LYS A 376 18.30 28.78 -27.48
N ALA A 377 18.25 30.08 -27.18
CA ALA A 377 18.17 31.12 -28.21
C ALA A 377 19.49 31.24 -28.99
N GLU A 378 20.64 31.20 -28.30
CA GLU A 378 21.97 31.17 -28.91
C GLU A 378 22.18 29.91 -29.74
N ALA A 379 21.84 28.73 -29.23
CA ALA A 379 21.91 27.48 -29.99
C ALA A 379 20.98 27.48 -31.22
N LYS A 380 19.81 28.13 -31.13
CA LYS A 380 18.90 28.29 -32.27
C LYS A 380 19.46 29.27 -33.30
N ALA A 381 20.06 30.38 -32.87
CA ALA A 381 20.73 31.34 -33.75
C ALA A 381 21.94 30.71 -34.46
N LEU A 382 22.76 29.94 -33.73
CA LEU A 382 23.87 29.15 -34.28
C LEU A 382 23.39 28.04 -35.24
N SER A 383 22.21 27.46 -34.99
CA SER A 383 21.60 26.48 -35.89
C SER A 383 20.98 27.11 -37.14
N GLU A 384 20.56 28.37 -37.09
CA GLU A 384 20.05 29.13 -38.24
C GLU A 384 21.21 29.72 -39.08
N ASP A 385 22.31 30.13 -38.46
CA ASP A 385 23.56 30.54 -39.14
C ASP A 385 24.34 29.33 -39.72
N GLY A 386 24.22 28.15 -39.11
CA GLY A 386 24.90 26.91 -39.54
C GLY A 386 24.31 26.24 -40.79
N ALA A 387 23.32 26.84 -41.45
CA ALA A 387 22.77 26.36 -42.72
C ALA A 387 23.64 26.71 -43.95
N ILE A 388 24.83 27.31 -43.75
CA ILE A 388 25.82 27.54 -44.81
C ILE A 388 27.22 27.17 -44.28
N GLY A 389 27.70 25.96 -44.62
CA GLY A 389 29.13 25.60 -44.59
C GLY A 389 29.55 24.50 -43.59
N GLU A 390 30.14 23.42 -44.13
CA GLU A 390 30.70 22.27 -43.41
C GLU A 390 31.93 22.58 -42.51
N VAL A 391 32.14 21.63 -41.58
CA VAL A 391 33.40 20.97 -41.13
C VAL A 391 33.60 21.04 -39.60
N GLY A 392 33.87 19.85 -39.04
CA GLY A 392 33.70 19.52 -37.63
C GLY A 392 34.79 19.95 -36.65
N ALA A 393 34.54 19.67 -35.37
CA ALA A 393 35.58 19.49 -34.35
C ALA A 393 35.02 18.68 -33.16
N LYS A 394 35.78 17.67 -32.76
CA LYS A 394 35.59 16.82 -31.59
C LYS A 394 35.61 17.65 -30.30
N SER A 395 34.75 17.31 -29.34
CA SER A 395 34.86 17.82 -27.97
C SER A 395 35.21 16.67 -27.02
N THR A 396 36.50 16.58 -26.71
CA THR A 396 37.01 16.06 -25.43
C THR A 396 37.10 17.24 -24.47
N ILE A 397 36.59 17.10 -23.24
CA ILE A 397 36.83 18.04 -22.13
C ILE A 397 37.18 17.18 -20.89
N PRO A 398 38.10 17.64 -20.01
CA PRO A 398 38.58 16.92 -18.82
C PRO A 398 37.52 16.69 -17.73
#